data_AF-A0A537LVZ5-F1
#
_entry.id   AF-A0A537LVZ5-F1
#
_cell.length_a   1.000
_cell.length_b   1.000
_cell.length_c   1.000
_cell.angle_alpha   90.00
_cell.angle_beta   90.00
_cell.angle_gamma   90.00
#
_symmetry.space_group_name_H-M   'P 1'
#
loop_
_entity.id
_entity.type
_entity.pdbx_description
1 polymer ?
#
loop_
_entity_poly.entity_id
_entity_poly.type
_entity_poly.pdbx_seq_one_letter_code
_entity_poly.pdbx_strand_id
1 'polypeptide(L)'
;MNMTTTIGRGCDAAVDALRAEFGSVLAERIFEAEALDFLWEARVRERYLGEQIGWDLCDEDAYRQLSRVAILSVLEGSWYTGTCLVDGQGVAVELLWKRRFASRGEAEFELLRAR
;
A
#
# COMPACT_ATOMS: atom_id res chain seq x y z
N MET A 1 2.71 -27.99 -3.88
CA MET A 1 1.58 -27.05 -3.79
C MET A 1 2.13 -25.68 -4.18
N ASN A 2 1.74 -25.18 -5.35
CA ASN A 2 2.32 -23.94 -5.88
C ASN A 2 1.60 -22.73 -5.27
N MET A 3 2.30 -22.01 -4.39
CA MET A 3 1.85 -20.75 -3.80
C MET A 3 2.05 -19.59 -4.78
N THR A 4 1.24 -19.54 -5.83
CA THR A 4 1.19 -18.39 -6.72
C THR A 4 -0.25 -17.89 -6.81
N THR A 5 -0.43 -16.63 -6.41
CA THR A 5 -1.52 -15.73 -6.86
C THR A 5 -2.84 -15.76 -6.06
N THR A 6 -2.82 -15.36 -4.79
CA THR A 6 -4.05 -14.95 -4.05
C THR A 6 -4.02 -13.48 -3.59
N ILE A 7 -2.86 -12.82 -3.64
CA ILE A 7 -2.63 -11.53 -2.97
C ILE A 7 -3.50 -10.38 -3.52
N GLY A 8 -3.94 -10.41 -4.80
CA GLY A 8 -4.82 -9.36 -5.35
C GLY A 8 -6.34 -9.62 -5.27
N ARG A 9 -6.79 -10.87 -5.12
CA ARG A 9 -8.23 -11.20 -5.34
C ARG A 9 -9.15 -10.87 -4.16
N GLY A 10 -8.60 -10.76 -2.94
CA GLY A 10 -9.38 -10.46 -1.75
C GLY A 10 -9.85 -9.01 -1.69
N CYS A 11 -8.98 -8.08 -2.07
CA CYS A 11 -9.27 -6.65 -1.93
C CYS A 11 -10.34 -6.16 -2.90
N ASP A 12 -10.36 -6.61 -4.16
CA ASP A 12 -11.41 -6.23 -5.12
C ASP A 12 -12.80 -6.64 -4.61
N ALA A 13 -12.94 -7.86 -4.10
CA ALA A 13 -14.20 -8.34 -3.52
C ALA A 13 -14.61 -7.55 -2.25
N ALA A 14 -13.63 -7.12 -1.45
CA ALA A 14 -13.88 -6.27 -0.29
C ALA A 14 -14.38 -4.87 -0.69
N VAL A 15 -13.82 -4.27 -1.76
CA VAL A 15 -14.30 -2.99 -2.28
C VAL A 15 -15.72 -3.13 -2.84
N ASP A 16 -16.01 -4.22 -3.57
CA ASP A 16 -17.35 -4.50 -4.06
C ASP A 16 -18.36 -4.67 -2.92
N ALA A 17 -17.98 -5.36 -1.84
CA ALA A 17 -18.81 -5.52 -0.65
C ALA A 17 -19.10 -4.17 0.03
N LEU A 18 -18.08 -3.32 0.19
CA LEU A 18 -18.25 -1.97 0.72
C LEU A 18 -19.23 -1.14 -0.12
N ARG A 19 -19.16 -1.24 -1.45
CA ARG A 19 -20.11 -0.53 -2.32
C ARG A 19 -21.52 -1.07 -2.21
N ALA A 20 -21.69 -2.39 -2.08
CA ALA A 20 -23.00 -3.01 -1.92
C ALA A 20 -23.66 -2.60 -0.59
N GLU A 21 -22.87 -2.45 0.48
CA GLU A 21 -23.36 -2.11 1.82
C GLU A 21 -23.57 -0.61 2.02
N PHE A 22 -22.61 0.21 1.57
CA PHE A 22 -22.54 1.64 1.91
C PHE A 22 -22.79 2.58 0.72
N GLY A 23 -22.87 2.04 -0.50
CA GLY A 23 -22.92 2.81 -1.74
C GLY A 23 -21.56 3.40 -2.14
N SER A 24 -21.43 3.81 -3.40
CA SER A 24 -20.15 4.17 -4.01
C SER A 24 -19.43 5.33 -3.32
N VAL A 25 -20.16 6.38 -2.91
CA VAL A 25 -19.56 7.58 -2.31
C VAL A 25 -18.93 7.28 -0.95
N LEU A 26 -19.61 6.49 -0.11
CA LEU A 26 -19.07 6.16 1.21
C LEU A 26 -17.98 5.09 1.11
N ALA A 27 -18.12 4.12 0.21
CA ALA A 27 -17.07 3.14 -0.07
C ALA A 27 -15.76 3.80 -0.53
N GLU A 28 -15.81 4.82 -1.40
CA GLU A 28 -14.61 5.56 -1.80
C GLU A 28 -13.93 6.29 -0.62
N ARG A 29 -14.72 6.81 0.33
CA ARG A 29 -14.18 7.46 1.54
C ARG A 29 -13.57 6.47 2.52
N ILE A 30 -14.18 5.30 2.67
CA ILE A 30 -13.62 4.20 3.48
C ILE A 30 -12.32 3.73 2.86
N PHE A 31 -12.29 3.50 1.54
CA PHE A 31 -11.09 3.12 0.83
C PHE A 31 -9.96 4.15 0.99
N GLU A 32 -10.27 5.45 0.91
CA GLU A 32 -9.25 6.48 1.13
C GLU A 32 -8.71 6.48 2.58
N ALA A 33 -9.58 6.21 3.56
CA ALA A 33 -9.19 6.11 4.97
C ALA A 33 -8.36 4.85 5.28
N GLU A 34 -8.67 3.74 4.62
CA GLU A 34 -8.01 2.43 4.79
C GLU A 34 -7.00 2.13 3.67
N ALA A 35 -6.54 3.16 2.96
CA ALA A 35 -5.73 2.97 1.76
C ALA A 35 -4.42 2.20 2.04
N LEU A 36 -3.86 2.33 3.24
CA LEU A 36 -2.70 1.54 3.66
C LEU A 36 -3.00 0.04 3.57
N ASP A 37 -4.06 -0.42 4.23
CA ASP A 37 -4.40 -1.84 4.33
C ASP A 37 -4.76 -2.40 2.95
N PHE A 38 -5.61 -1.70 2.19
CA PHE A 38 -6.00 -2.14 0.86
C PHE A 38 -4.81 -2.21 -0.11
N LEU A 39 -3.95 -1.18 -0.14
CA LEU A 39 -2.83 -1.16 -1.08
C LEU A 39 -1.72 -2.10 -0.64
N TRP A 40 -1.47 -2.23 0.66
CA TRP A 40 -0.53 -3.21 1.16
C TRP A 40 -1.00 -4.61 0.78
N GLU A 41 -2.23 -5.00 1.11
CA GLU A 41 -2.72 -6.34 0.78
C GLU A 41 -2.81 -6.60 -0.72
N ALA A 42 -3.19 -5.62 -1.54
CA ALA A 42 -3.27 -5.76 -3.00
C ALA A 42 -1.91 -5.64 -3.73
N ARG A 43 -0.79 -5.56 -3.00
CA ARG A 43 0.54 -5.37 -3.60
C ARG A 43 0.96 -6.55 -4.46
N VAL A 44 1.47 -6.25 -5.65
CA VAL A 44 2.02 -7.22 -6.60
C VAL A 44 3.54 -7.12 -6.71
N ARG A 45 4.14 -6.03 -6.20
CA ARG A 45 5.58 -5.83 -6.16
C ARG A 45 5.98 -4.89 -5.04
N GLU A 46 7.15 -5.13 -4.47
CA GLU A 46 7.76 -4.33 -3.42
C GLU A 46 9.17 -3.92 -3.81
N ARG A 47 9.64 -2.80 -3.24
CA ARG A 47 11.02 -2.34 -3.33
C ARG A 47 11.43 -1.69 -2.02
N TYR A 48 12.41 -2.29 -1.36
CA TYR A 48 13.05 -1.71 -0.19
C TYR A 48 13.83 -0.45 -0.59
N LEU A 49 13.61 0.66 0.13
CA LEU A 49 14.25 1.96 -0.10
C LEU A 49 15.28 2.33 0.98
N GLY A 50 15.36 1.54 2.05
CA GLY A 50 16.24 1.79 3.19
C GLY A 50 15.47 2.01 4.48
N GLU A 51 16.22 2.19 5.57
CA GLU A 51 15.65 2.46 6.88
C GLU A 51 15.16 3.92 6.94
N GLN A 52 14.04 4.12 7.61
CA GLN A 52 13.57 5.44 8.02
C GLN A 52 14.43 5.89 9.20
N ILE A 53 15.36 6.79 8.92
CA ILE A 53 16.16 7.45 9.95
C ILE A 53 15.34 8.65 10.46
N GLY A 54 14.92 8.61 11.71
CA GLY A 54 14.01 9.60 12.31
C GLY A 54 14.57 11.03 12.31
N TRP A 55 13.71 12.00 12.03
CA TRP A 55 13.90 13.39 12.45
C TRP A 55 13.17 13.54 13.79
N ASP A 56 13.94 13.49 14.87
CA ASP A 56 13.60 13.86 16.26
C ASP A 56 12.15 13.58 16.69
N LEU A 57 11.88 12.35 17.13
CA LEU A 57 10.69 12.05 17.93
C LEU A 57 11.13 12.08 19.39
N CYS A 58 10.76 13.15 20.09
CA CYS A 58 10.85 13.31 21.54
C CYS A 58 9.98 12.31 22.33
N ASP A 59 9.87 11.07 21.87
CA ASP A 59 9.01 10.04 22.43
C ASP A 59 9.85 8.78 22.69
N GLU A 60 9.66 8.14 23.83
CA GLU A 60 10.49 7.02 24.33
C GLU A 60 10.48 5.78 23.42
N ASP A 61 9.66 5.78 22.36
CA ASP A 61 9.60 4.78 21.28
C ASP A 61 10.55 5.07 20.08
N ALA A 62 11.52 6.00 20.24
CA ALA A 62 12.51 6.46 19.24
C ALA A 62 13.41 5.37 18.60
N TYR A 63 13.16 4.09 18.87
CA TYR A 63 13.95 2.95 18.37
C TYR A 63 13.18 2.02 17.43
N ARG A 64 11.95 2.32 17.02
CA ARG A 64 11.29 1.53 15.97
C ARG A 64 12.06 1.70 14.66
N GLN A 65 12.87 0.69 14.33
CA GLN A 65 13.50 0.54 13.03
C GLN A 65 12.40 0.32 11.99
N LEU A 66 11.97 1.42 11.36
CA LEU A 66 11.00 1.38 10.28
C LEU A 66 11.75 1.28 8.96
N SER A 67 11.26 0.41 8.09
CA SER A 67 11.72 0.25 6.72
C SER A 67 10.83 1.08 5.80
N ARG A 68 11.44 1.82 4.87
CA ARG A 68 10.72 2.49 3.78
C ARG A 68 10.59 1.49 2.64
N VAL A 69 9.36 1.18 2.24
CA VAL A 69 9.07 0.21 1.19
C VAL A 69 8.16 0.85 0.17
N ALA A 70 8.62 0.95 -1.08
CA ALA A 70 7.75 1.28 -2.19
C ALA A 70 6.98 0.05 -2.64
N ILE A 71 5.69 0.21 -2.90
CA ILE A 71 4.80 -0.85 -3.36
C ILE A 71 4.16 -0.49 -4.69
N LEU A 72 3.90 -1.52 -5.49
CA LEU A 72 3.03 -1.46 -6.65
C LEU A 72 1.86 -2.40 -6.39
N SER A 73 0.65 -1.88 -6.48
CA SER A 73 -0.59 -2.61 -6.18
C SER A 73 -1.57 -2.49 -7.33
N VAL A 74 -2.43 -3.51 -7.48
CA VAL A 74 -3.52 -3.50 -8.45
C VAL A 74 -4.83 -3.65 -7.70
N LEU A 75 -5.72 -2.69 -7.88
CA LEU A 75 -7.02 -2.71 -7.24
C LEU A 75 -8.05 -2.14 -8.22
N GLU A 76 -9.13 -2.88 -8.44
CA GLU A 76 -10.22 -2.54 -9.36
C GLU A 76 -9.75 -2.20 -10.77
N GLY A 77 -8.80 -3.01 -11.26
CA GLY A 77 -8.18 -2.80 -12.57
C GLY A 77 -7.28 -1.56 -12.68
N SER A 78 -7.07 -0.82 -11.59
CA SER A 78 -6.21 0.36 -11.54
C SER A 78 -4.89 0.06 -10.87
N TRP A 79 -3.83 0.74 -11.32
CA TRP A 79 -2.49 0.56 -10.78
C TRP A 79 -2.19 1.64 -9.76
N TYR A 80 -1.55 1.28 -8.66
CA TYR A 80 -1.17 2.19 -7.59
C TYR A 80 0.30 2.03 -7.27
N THR A 81 1.03 3.14 -7.18
CA THR A 81 2.36 3.17 -6.58
C THR A 81 2.28 3.93 -5.27
N GLY A 82 2.91 3.42 -4.23
CA GLY A 82 2.98 4.09 -2.93
C GLY A 82 4.27 3.82 -2.21
N THR A 83 4.52 4.55 -1.12
CA THR A 83 5.61 4.30 -0.19
C THR A 83 5.04 4.14 1.20
N CYS A 84 5.34 3.02 1.85
CA CYS A 84 4.92 2.71 3.21
C CYS A 84 6.11 2.73 4.16
N LEU A 85 5.83 3.02 5.43
CA LEU A 85 6.67 2.61 6.54
C LEU A 85 6.23 1.23 7.01
N VAL A 86 7.20 0.36 7.23
CA VAL A 86 6.99 -1.05 7.60
C VAL A 86 7.84 -1.34 8.81
N ASP A 87 7.27 -1.96 9.83
CA ASP A 87 8.02 -2.33 11.02
C ASP A 87 8.93 -3.54 10.78
N GLY A 88 9.74 -3.88 11.79
CA GLY A 88 10.62 -5.06 11.73
C GLY A 88 9.91 -6.41 11.64
N GLN A 89 8.57 -6.45 11.72
CA GLN A 89 7.77 -7.66 11.56
C GLN A 89 7.10 -7.75 10.19
N GLY A 90 7.34 -6.78 9.29
CA GLY A 90 6.72 -6.75 7.97
C GLY A 90 5.28 -6.22 7.99
N VAL A 91 4.85 -5.59 9.08
CA VAL A 91 3.55 -4.92 9.17
C VAL A 91 3.72 -3.49 8.67
N ALA A 92 2.94 -3.10 7.66
CA ALA A 92 2.91 -1.72 7.22
C ALA A 92 2.18 -0.87 8.26
N VAL A 93 2.83 0.18 8.74
CA VAL A 93 2.34 1.02 9.83
C VAL A 93 1.84 2.37 9.35
N GLU A 94 2.34 2.83 8.21
CA GLU A 94 1.96 4.14 7.65
C GLU A 94 2.12 4.15 6.13
N LEU A 95 1.18 4.81 5.44
CA LEU A 95 1.28 5.12 4.02
C LEU A 95 1.73 6.58 3.85
N LEU A 96 2.99 6.78 3.48
CA LEU A 96 3.57 8.13 3.32
C LEU A 96 3.02 8.84 2.09
N TRP A 97 2.78 8.10 1.02
CA TRP A 97 2.30 8.63 -0.24
C TRP A 97 1.73 7.51 -1.12
N LYS A 98 0.76 7.86 -1.97
CA LYS A 98 0.27 7.01 -3.07
C LYS A 98 -0.08 7.84 -4.30
N ARG A 99 -0.05 7.18 -5.47
CA ARG A 99 -0.59 7.70 -6.73
C ARG A 99 -1.19 6.58 -7.57
N ARG A 100 -2.32 6.91 -8.21
CA ARG A 100 -3.05 6.05 -9.13
C ARG A 100 -2.58 6.27 -10.57
N PHE A 101 -2.54 5.19 -11.35
CA PHE A 101 -2.18 5.14 -12.76
C PHE A 101 -3.17 4.27 -13.53
N ALA A 102 -3.40 4.63 -14.80
CA ALA A 102 -4.24 3.83 -15.70
C ALA A 102 -3.46 2.66 -16.30
N SER A 103 -2.13 2.77 -16.42
CA SER A 103 -1.28 1.78 -17.05
C SER A 103 -0.28 1.17 -16.08
N ARG A 104 0.01 -0.12 -16.29
CA ARG A 104 1.06 -0.85 -15.58
C ARG A 104 2.43 -0.19 -15.75
N GLY A 105 2.77 0.19 -16.98
CA GLY A 105 4.10 0.71 -17.32
C GLY A 105 4.43 2.03 -16.61
N GLU A 106 3.47 2.96 -16.53
CA GLU A 106 3.65 4.22 -15.79
C GLU A 106 3.84 3.98 -14.30
N ALA A 107 3.06 3.06 -13.72
CA ALA A 107 3.17 2.72 -12.31
C ALA A 107 4.50 2.02 -12.00
N GLU A 108 4.93 1.08 -12.84
CA GLU A 108 6.25 0.44 -12.71
C GLU A 108 7.39 1.45 -12.84
N PHE A 109 7.28 2.41 -13.77
CA PHE A 109 8.25 3.48 -13.92
C PHE A 109 8.37 4.34 -12.65
N GLU A 110 7.24 4.68 -12.02
CA GLU A 110 7.24 5.46 -10.78
C GLU A 110 7.82 4.66 -9.60
N LEU A 111 7.51 3.36 -9.48
CA LEU A 111 8.09 2.47 -8.49
C LEU A 111 9.63 2.47 -8.56
N LEU A 112 10.19 2.46 -9.76
CA LEU A 112 11.64 2.49 -9.98
C LEU A 112 12.27 3.85 -9.64
N ARG A 113 11.47 4.92 -9.57
CA ARG A 113 11.94 6.27 -9.20
C ARG A 113 11.73 6.62 -7.73
N ALA A 114 10.97 5.80 -7.00
CA ALA A 114 10.80 5.96 -5.57
C ALA A 114 12.15 5.99 -4.83
N ARG A 115 12.25 6.87 -3.83
CA ARG A 115 13.43 7.14 -3.02
C ARG A 115 13.04 7.28 -1.58
#